data_AF-A0A3A8ZVJ5-F1
#
_entry.id   AF-A0A3A8ZVJ5-F1
#
_cell.length_a   1.000
_cell.length_b   1.000
_cell.length_c   1.000
_cell.angle_alpha   90.00
_cell.angle_beta   90.00
_cell.angle_gamma   90.00
#
_symmetry.space_group_name_H-M   'P 1'
#
loop_
_entity.id
_entity.type
_entity.pdbx_description
1 polymer ?
#
loop_
_entity_poly.entity_id
_entity_poly.type
_entity_poly.pdbx_seq_one_letter_code
_entity_poly.pdbx_strand_id
1 'polypeptide(L)'
;MTHLSHLKSDSAPKLHIGSEGTGEQQKPPYNVAFGILSALAILMIVAGHQGYDILTVGGLFPYYSFHVPLFMFISGYFYRDEEEAQPLSYLKKKAKRLLLPYFIWNVVYGILAAVMRNFGGFAMGEAVSLKTLFVTPFLDGYQFILNYAAWFVPVLFIVEVMNLCMRLLLGRLRINSEWLILVGTLAVGMLVVQFAIEGRVWGLYKTPGRILFLYPCFQMGLFYKKKLEAGDTLGNVPYFAVVLGVQVLLQLCCNGLAYSSVWVTGFANGPVIPYVTVVSGIAFWLRVSKILAPLCESRQSDVSAAQADAKRQSGSEPAGGFLLYLGRNTYAVMMHHVMAFMLVKMVLAGTAAHTGYLADFDFARFYADIDYYYLVKGSEAFQMVYLAAGVGLPLLLQRGQDILLRSVRRRLQTSRSGRG
;
A
#
# COMPACT_ATOMS: atom_id res chain seq x y z
N MET A 1 -5.96 -74.41 -26.96
CA MET A 1 -7.22 -74.49 -26.20
C MET A 1 -7.22 -73.37 -25.16
N THR A 2 -8.02 -72.34 -25.46
CA THR A 2 -8.87 -71.52 -24.58
C THR A 2 -8.31 -70.63 -23.45
N HIS A 3 -8.92 -69.42 -23.40
CA HIS A 3 -8.99 -68.35 -22.38
C HIS A 3 -7.88 -67.26 -22.39
N LEU A 4 -8.07 -65.98 -22.82
CA LEU A 4 -9.13 -64.94 -22.63
C LEU A 4 -9.52 -64.80 -21.14
N SER A 5 -9.59 -63.65 -20.47
CA SER A 5 -9.49 -62.21 -20.77
C SER A 5 -9.72 -61.44 -19.44
N HIS A 6 -9.50 -60.12 -19.44
CA HIS A 6 -10.00 -59.13 -18.47
C HIS A 6 -9.41 -59.06 -17.05
N LEU A 7 -8.52 -58.08 -16.83
CA LEU A 7 -8.37 -57.37 -15.56
C LEU A 7 -9.19 -56.07 -15.65
N LYS A 8 -10.31 -56.03 -14.92
CA LYS A 8 -11.16 -54.85 -14.73
C LYS A 8 -11.05 -54.45 -13.25
N SER A 9 -10.59 -53.22 -13.04
CA SER A 9 -10.82 -52.30 -11.92
C SER A 9 -11.82 -52.77 -10.86
N ASP A 10 -11.34 -53.03 -9.64
CA ASP A 10 -12.14 -53.05 -8.43
C ASP A 10 -12.01 -51.73 -7.65
N SER A 11 -13.18 -51.14 -7.45
CA SER A 11 -13.48 -49.88 -6.77
C SER A 11 -13.51 -50.03 -5.25
N ALA A 12 -12.80 -49.14 -4.54
CA ALA A 12 -12.92 -48.92 -3.11
C ALA A 12 -13.91 -47.77 -2.79
N PRO A 13 -14.54 -47.74 -1.60
CA PRO A 13 -15.90 -47.26 -1.41
C PRO A 13 -16.08 -45.73 -1.31
N LYS A 14 -17.20 -45.26 -1.87
CA LYS A 14 -17.71 -43.88 -1.77
C LYS A 14 -18.10 -43.57 -0.33
N LEU A 15 -17.37 -42.65 0.30
CA LEU A 15 -17.83 -41.98 1.52
C LEU A 15 -18.88 -40.93 1.12
N HIS A 16 -20.15 -41.19 1.44
CA HIS A 16 -21.22 -40.20 1.37
C HIS A 16 -20.97 -39.13 2.44
N ILE A 17 -20.44 -37.97 2.03
CA ILE A 17 -20.55 -36.75 2.82
C ILE A 17 -21.84 -36.06 2.37
N GLY A 18 -22.80 -36.02 3.30
CA GLY A 18 -24.09 -35.39 3.12
C GLY A 18 -23.95 -33.95 2.64
N SER A 19 -24.74 -33.63 1.62
CA SER A 19 -24.99 -32.27 1.18
C SER A 19 -25.86 -31.56 2.21
N GLU A 20 -25.29 -30.62 2.96
CA GLU A 20 -26.02 -29.51 3.55
C GLU A 20 -25.00 -28.51 4.12
N GLY A 21 -24.99 -27.29 3.58
CA GLY A 21 -24.07 -26.24 4.02
C GLY A 21 -23.77 -25.26 2.89
N THR A 22 -24.61 -24.22 2.80
CA THR A 22 -24.36 -23.00 2.03
C THR A 22 -22.89 -22.61 2.04
N GLY A 23 -22.25 -22.60 0.88
CA GLY A 23 -20.85 -22.23 0.70
C GLY A 23 -20.60 -20.76 1.01
N GLU A 24 -20.48 -20.41 2.28
CA GLU A 24 -19.67 -19.26 2.68
C GLU A 24 -18.21 -19.62 2.39
N GLN A 25 -17.68 -19.09 1.29
CA GLN A 25 -16.24 -19.13 1.03
C GLN A 25 -15.51 -18.56 2.25
N GLN A 26 -14.93 -19.44 3.08
CA GLN A 26 -14.09 -19.02 4.20
C GLN A 26 -13.00 -18.11 3.66
N LYS A 27 -12.97 -16.87 4.18
CA LYS A 27 -11.96 -15.89 3.82
C LYS A 27 -10.58 -16.49 4.17
N PRO A 28 -9.60 -16.46 3.26
CA PRO A 28 -8.29 -17.05 3.52
C PRO A 28 -7.67 -16.41 4.78
N PRO A 29 -6.90 -17.19 5.55
CA PRO A 29 -6.27 -16.71 6.78
C PRO A 29 -5.39 -15.49 6.50
N TYR A 30 -5.32 -14.58 7.47
CA TYR A 30 -4.54 -13.35 7.36
C TYR A 30 -3.04 -13.68 7.33
N ASN A 31 -2.33 -13.24 6.28
CA ASN A 31 -0.88 -13.42 6.20
C ASN A 31 -0.16 -12.36 7.07
N VAL A 32 0.34 -12.78 8.23
CA VAL A 32 0.97 -11.90 9.23
C VAL A 32 2.22 -11.23 8.68
N ALA A 33 3.09 -11.96 7.98
CA ALA A 33 4.32 -11.41 7.41
C ALA A 33 4.02 -10.27 6.42
N PHE A 34 3.08 -10.47 5.50
CA PHE A 34 2.66 -9.40 4.58
C PHE A 34 1.90 -8.26 5.27
N GLY A 35 1.23 -8.55 6.39
CA GLY A 35 0.67 -7.54 7.29
C GLY A 35 1.74 -6.61 7.88
N ILE A 36 2.80 -7.19 8.44
CA ILE A 36 3.95 -6.45 8.98
C ILE A 36 4.66 -5.69 7.85
N LEU A 37 4.87 -6.33 6.70
CA LEU A 37 5.48 -5.70 5.53
C LEU A 37 4.69 -4.46 5.07
N SER A 38 3.36 -4.56 5.03
CA SER A 38 2.48 -3.43 4.71
C SER A 38 2.58 -2.30 5.74
N ALA A 39 2.72 -2.65 7.02
CA ALA A 39 2.90 -1.69 8.11
C ALA A 39 4.24 -0.95 8.00
N LEU A 40 5.34 -1.66 7.73
CA LEU A 40 6.65 -1.06 7.51
C LEU A 40 6.64 -0.18 6.25
N ALA A 41 6.01 -0.65 5.17
CA ALA A 41 5.87 0.11 3.93
C ALA A 41 5.14 1.44 4.13
N ILE A 42 4.04 1.46 4.88
CA ILE A 42 3.31 2.72 5.13
C ILE A 42 4.08 3.65 6.05
N LEU A 43 4.84 3.14 7.02
CA LEU A 43 5.74 3.97 7.86
C LEU A 43 6.79 4.68 7.01
N MET A 44 7.41 3.95 6.06
CA MET A 44 8.39 4.52 5.13
C MET A 44 7.79 5.59 4.21
N ILE A 45 6.53 5.44 3.76
CA ILE A 45 5.83 6.50 3.01
C ILE A 45 5.69 7.76 3.85
N VAL A 46 5.16 7.63 5.06
CA VAL A 46 4.91 8.79 5.94
C VAL A 46 6.22 9.46 6.35
N ALA A 47 7.30 8.69 6.55
CA ALA A 47 8.63 9.22 6.82
C ALA A 47 9.25 9.93 5.59
N GLY A 48 9.08 9.35 4.40
CA GLY A 48 9.56 9.94 3.15
C GLY A 48 8.96 11.32 2.84
N HIS A 49 7.65 11.51 3.09
CA HIS A 49 6.96 12.80 2.82
C HIS A 49 7.44 13.98 3.69
N GLN A 50 8.11 13.70 4.80
CA GLN A 50 8.70 14.71 5.68
C GLN A 50 10.23 14.74 5.60
N GLY A 51 10.83 13.96 4.69
CA GLY A 51 12.27 13.86 4.51
C GLY A 51 13.00 13.27 5.73
N TYR A 52 12.40 12.30 6.43
CA TYR A 52 13.00 11.72 7.63
C TYR A 52 13.49 10.29 7.42
N ASP A 53 14.79 10.04 7.60
CA ASP A 53 15.46 8.79 7.23
C ASP A 53 15.50 7.74 8.37
N ILE A 54 14.34 7.22 8.78
CA ILE A 54 14.22 6.02 9.64
C ILE A 54 14.27 4.72 8.85
N LEU A 55 14.67 3.58 9.40
CA LEU A 55 14.57 2.31 8.64
C LEU A 55 15.30 2.35 7.26
N THR A 56 16.25 3.25 7.02
CA THR A 56 17.06 3.27 5.79
C THR A 56 18.31 2.41 5.92
N VAL A 57 18.57 1.86 7.11
CA VAL A 57 19.78 1.08 7.46
C VAL A 57 21.04 1.86 7.09
N GLY A 58 21.20 3.05 7.69
CA GLY A 58 22.34 3.93 7.41
C GLY A 58 22.36 4.47 5.98
N GLY A 59 21.19 4.64 5.35
CA GLY A 59 21.07 5.12 3.97
C GLY A 59 21.20 4.05 2.88
N LEU A 60 21.47 2.79 3.23
CA LEU A 60 21.57 1.69 2.25
C LEU A 60 20.26 1.47 1.48
N PHE A 61 19.11 1.65 2.12
CA PHE A 61 17.79 1.48 1.52
C PHE A 61 17.03 2.81 1.53
N PRO A 62 17.31 3.73 0.59
CA PRO A 62 16.57 4.98 0.50
C PRO A 62 15.13 4.66 0.08
N TYR A 63 14.14 5.19 0.79
CA TYR A 63 12.76 4.77 0.56
C TYR A 63 12.35 4.92 -0.90
N TYR A 64 12.65 6.08 -1.48
CA TYR A 64 12.26 6.45 -2.84
C TYR A 64 12.73 5.45 -3.91
N SER A 65 13.61 4.50 -3.58
CA SER A 65 14.02 3.43 -4.49
C SER A 65 13.14 2.17 -4.45
N PHE A 66 12.18 2.02 -3.52
CA PHE A 66 11.37 0.79 -3.42
C PHE A 66 10.01 0.89 -2.71
N HIS A 67 9.71 1.88 -1.85
CA HIS A 67 8.53 1.81 -0.98
C HIS A 67 7.17 1.84 -1.72
N VAL A 68 7.01 2.62 -2.80
CA VAL A 68 5.79 2.59 -3.62
C VAL A 68 5.70 1.29 -4.43
N PRO A 69 6.76 0.85 -5.14
CA PRO A 69 6.83 -0.48 -5.75
C PRO A 69 6.50 -1.64 -4.79
N LEU A 70 6.88 -1.54 -3.52
CA LEU A 70 6.56 -2.54 -2.50
C LEU A 70 5.05 -2.70 -2.30
N PHE A 71 4.25 -1.62 -2.32
CA PHE A 71 2.78 -1.74 -2.29
C PHE A 71 2.22 -2.40 -3.56
N MET A 72 2.82 -2.15 -4.72
CA MET A 72 2.44 -2.84 -5.96
C MET A 72 2.73 -4.34 -5.88
N PHE A 73 3.91 -4.70 -5.37
CA PHE A 73 4.30 -6.09 -5.11
C PHE A 73 3.33 -6.78 -4.15
N ILE A 74 2.99 -6.15 -3.02
CA ILE A 74 2.02 -6.68 -2.07
C ILE A 74 0.65 -6.91 -2.74
N SER A 75 0.18 -5.96 -3.56
CA SER A 75 -1.11 -6.15 -4.26
C SER A 75 -1.07 -7.30 -5.27
N GLY A 76 0.03 -7.42 -6.02
CA GLY A 76 0.27 -8.52 -6.95
C GLY A 76 0.30 -9.88 -6.27
N TYR A 77 0.94 -9.98 -5.11
CA TYR A 77 0.97 -11.20 -4.29
C TYR A 77 -0.44 -11.67 -3.92
N PHE A 78 -1.34 -10.75 -3.58
CA PHE A 78 -2.72 -11.09 -3.22
C PHE A 78 -3.68 -11.21 -4.41
N TYR A 79 -3.21 -11.08 -5.65
CA TYR A 79 -3.99 -11.42 -6.83
C TYR A 79 -4.28 -12.92 -6.86
N ARG A 80 -5.44 -13.28 -7.40
CA ARG A 80 -5.96 -14.65 -7.45
C ARG A 80 -6.50 -14.95 -8.85
N ASP A 81 -6.16 -16.12 -9.36
CA ASP A 81 -6.54 -16.55 -10.72
C ASP A 81 -8.07 -16.76 -10.82
N GLU A 82 -8.73 -17.13 -9.71
CA GLU A 82 -10.20 -17.28 -9.66
C GLU A 82 -10.97 -16.00 -10.04
N GLU A 83 -10.35 -14.83 -9.85
CA GLU A 83 -10.97 -13.54 -10.18
C GLU A 83 -11.10 -13.33 -11.72
N GLU A 84 -10.36 -14.11 -12.52
CA GLU A 84 -10.43 -14.09 -13.99
C GLU A 84 -11.71 -14.71 -14.53
N ALA A 85 -12.34 -15.62 -13.78
CA ALA A 85 -13.59 -16.26 -14.17
C ALA A 85 -14.79 -15.29 -14.14
N GLN A 86 -14.72 -14.23 -13.32
CA GLN A 86 -15.79 -13.24 -13.14
C GLN A 86 -15.26 -11.81 -13.20
N PRO A 87 -14.78 -11.34 -14.38
CA PRO A 87 -14.02 -10.10 -14.51
C PRO A 87 -14.81 -8.86 -14.07
N LEU A 88 -16.11 -8.79 -14.39
CA LEU A 88 -16.96 -7.66 -13.99
C LEU A 88 -17.21 -7.61 -12.48
N SER A 89 -17.35 -8.78 -11.84
CA SER A 89 -17.53 -8.89 -10.39
C SER A 89 -16.27 -8.43 -9.65
N TYR A 90 -15.11 -8.89 -10.12
CA TYR A 90 -13.81 -8.44 -9.64
C TYR A 90 -13.66 -6.91 -9.76
N LEU A 91 -13.91 -6.36 -10.95
CA LEU A 91 -13.78 -4.93 -11.19
C LEU A 91 -14.69 -4.10 -10.28
N LYS A 92 -15.95 -4.53 -10.13
CA LYS A 92 -16.90 -3.90 -9.21
C LYS A 92 -16.43 -3.95 -7.76
N LYS A 93 -15.88 -5.08 -7.32
CA LYS A 93 -15.31 -5.27 -5.98
C LYS A 93 -14.11 -4.35 -5.75
N LYS A 94 -13.21 -4.23 -6.73
CA LYS A 94 -12.04 -3.34 -6.65
C LYS A 94 -12.42 -1.87 -6.69
N ALA A 95 -13.32 -1.46 -7.58
CA ALA A 95 -13.83 -0.10 -7.62
C ALA A 95 -14.51 0.30 -6.30
N LYS A 96 -15.34 -0.58 -5.72
CA LYS A 96 -15.98 -0.35 -4.41
C LYS A 96 -14.99 -0.28 -3.26
N ARG A 97 -13.90 -1.06 -3.30
CA ARG A 97 -12.91 -1.13 -2.22
C ARG A 97 -11.88 0.00 -2.29
N LEU A 98 -11.51 0.45 -3.49
CA LEU A 98 -10.42 1.41 -3.71
C LEU A 98 -10.94 2.78 -4.11
N LEU A 99 -11.70 2.85 -5.21
CA LEU A 99 -12.12 4.12 -5.81
C LEU A 99 -13.24 4.81 -5.05
N LEU A 100 -14.24 4.05 -4.58
CA LEU A 100 -15.37 4.64 -3.86
C LEU A 100 -14.92 5.38 -2.58
N PRO A 101 -14.13 4.77 -1.67
CA PRO A 101 -13.62 5.50 -0.51
C PRO A 101 -12.71 6.67 -0.91
N TYR A 102 -11.93 6.51 -2.00
CA TYR A 102 -11.06 7.57 -2.49
C TYR A 102 -11.87 8.79 -2.91
N PHE A 103 -12.92 8.61 -3.73
CA PHE A 103 -13.74 9.72 -4.20
C PHE A 103 -14.54 10.38 -3.08
N ILE A 104 -15.05 9.62 -2.12
CA ILE A 104 -15.71 10.17 -0.92
C ILE A 104 -14.74 11.12 -0.21
N TRP A 105 -13.52 10.65 0.07
CA TRP A 105 -12.52 11.48 0.74
C TRP A 105 -12.00 12.61 -0.15
N ASN A 106 -11.90 12.43 -1.46
CA ASN A 106 -11.49 13.47 -2.39
C ASN A 106 -12.48 14.64 -2.40
N VAL A 107 -13.79 14.35 -2.29
CA VAL A 107 -14.82 15.39 -2.11
C VAL A 107 -14.63 16.12 -0.77
N VAL A 108 -14.44 15.38 0.33
CA VAL A 108 -14.21 15.98 1.65
C VAL A 108 -12.97 16.89 1.64
N TYR A 109 -11.87 16.43 1.07
CA TYR A 109 -10.64 17.22 0.95
C TYR A 109 -10.77 18.38 -0.02
N GLY A 110 -11.55 18.25 -1.09
CA GLY A 110 -11.86 19.38 -1.98
C GLY A 110 -12.62 20.48 -1.25
N ILE A 111 -13.63 20.12 -0.46
CA ILE A 111 -14.37 21.08 0.38
C ILE A 111 -13.43 21.72 1.41
N LEU A 112 -12.62 20.93 2.10
CA LEU A 112 -11.68 21.44 3.10
C LEU A 112 -10.64 22.39 2.49
N ALA A 113 -10.05 22.02 1.33
CA ALA A 113 -9.13 22.88 0.60
C ALA A 113 -9.82 24.18 0.14
N ALA A 114 -11.08 24.12 -0.31
CA ALA A 114 -11.85 25.31 -0.63
C ALA A 114 -12.07 26.21 0.59
N VAL A 115 -12.40 25.65 1.75
CA VAL A 115 -12.55 26.42 3.01
C VAL A 115 -11.23 27.06 3.42
N MET A 116 -10.12 26.31 3.38
CA MET A 116 -8.79 26.82 3.72
C MET A 116 -8.37 27.98 2.82
N ARG A 117 -8.65 27.92 1.51
CA ARG A 117 -8.31 29.02 0.60
C ARG A 117 -9.21 30.24 0.77
N ASN A 118 -10.52 30.05 0.90
CA ASN A 118 -11.47 31.17 0.96
C ASN A 118 -11.53 31.86 2.33
N PHE A 119 -11.31 31.13 3.42
CA PHE A 119 -11.44 31.65 4.79
C PHE A 119 -10.14 31.60 5.58
N GLY A 120 -9.20 30.73 5.19
CA GLY A 120 -7.95 30.51 5.92
C GLY A 120 -6.73 31.20 5.32
N GLY A 121 -6.84 31.89 4.18
CA GLY A 121 -5.71 32.56 3.52
C GLY A 121 -4.69 31.64 2.85
N PHE A 122 -5.01 30.35 2.71
CA PHE A 122 -4.11 29.39 2.05
C PHE A 122 -4.09 29.60 0.52
N ALA A 123 -2.91 29.46 -0.09
CA ALA A 123 -2.71 29.59 -1.55
C ALA A 123 -2.58 28.24 -2.27
N MET A 124 -2.72 27.13 -1.55
CA MET A 124 -2.44 25.77 -2.03
C MET A 124 -3.69 25.02 -2.48
N GLY A 125 -3.56 24.26 -3.57
CA GLY A 125 -4.60 23.35 -4.10
C GLY A 125 -5.51 24.00 -5.14
N GLU A 126 -6.06 23.18 -6.03
CA GLU A 126 -6.96 23.57 -7.11
C GLU A 126 -8.39 23.81 -6.63
N ALA A 127 -9.17 24.53 -7.45
CA ALA A 127 -10.59 24.74 -7.18
C ALA A 127 -11.42 23.47 -7.35
N VAL A 128 -12.49 23.37 -6.57
CA VAL A 128 -13.44 22.26 -6.66
C VAL A 128 -14.20 22.37 -7.98
N SER A 129 -14.07 21.34 -8.81
CA SER A 129 -14.76 21.18 -10.08
C SER A 129 -14.98 19.70 -10.35
N LEU A 130 -15.84 19.36 -11.31
CA LEU A 130 -16.01 17.95 -11.72
C LEU A 130 -14.69 17.34 -12.21
N LYS A 131 -13.84 18.14 -12.87
CA LYS A 131 -12.51 17.72 -13.32
C LYS A 131 -11.61 17.37 -12.13
N THR A 132 -11.53 18.22 -11.10
CA THR A 132 -10.66 17.97 -9.93
C THR A 132 -11.21 16.84 -9.04
N LEU A 133 -12.52 16.64 -9.01
CA LEU A 133 -13.13 15.55 -8.24
C LEU A 133 -12.95 14.17 -8.88
N PHE A 134 -13.07 14.06 -10.21
CA PHE A 134 -13.21 12.76 -10.88
C PHE A 134 -12.18 12.44 -11.96
N VAL A 135 -11.60 13.45 -12.62
CA VAL A 135 -10.68 13.25 -13.75
C VAL A 135 -9.21 13.38 -13.32
N THR A 136 -8.89 14.47 -12.63
CA THR A 136 -7.54 14.79 -12.15
C THR A 136 -6.92 13.72 -11.25
N PRO A 137 -7.68 12.97 -10.43
CA PRO A 137 -7.18 11.78 -9.73
C PRO A 137 -6.45 10.76 -10.60
N PHE A 138 -6.90 10.59 -11.85
CA PHE A 138 -6.27 9.66 -12.79
C PHE A 138 -5.13 10.29 -13.56
N LEU A 139 -5.12 11.61 -13.74
CA LEU A 139 -4.08 12.34 -14.45
C LEU A 139 -2.89 12.63 -13.54
N ASP A 140 -3.07 13.55 -12.61
CA ASP A 140 -2.00 14.11 -11.78
C ASP A 140 -2.05 13.50 -10.38
N GLY A 141 -3.24 13.48 -9.76
CA GLY A 141 -3.51 12.84 -8.47
C GLY A 141 -3.25 13.70 -7.24
N TYR A 142 -2.86 14.96 -7.42
CA TYR A 142 -2.48 15.89 -6.33
C TYR A 142 -3.33 17.17 -6.27
N GLN A 143 -4.49 17.20 -6.93
CA GLN A 143 -5.32 18.41 -7.11
C GLN A 143 -5.59 19.23 -5.84
N PHE A 144 -5.86 18.61 -4.69
CA PHE A 144 -6.21 19.32 -3.45
C PHE A 144 -5.09 19.35 -2.43
N ILE A 145 -3.95 18.74 -2.74
CA ILE A 145 -2.73 18.69 -1.93
C ILE A 145 -2.89 17.95 -0.57
N LEU A 146 -3.96 18.16 0.20
CA LEU A 146 -4.19 17.53 1.51
C LEU A 146 -4.22 16.00 1.51
N ASN A 147 -4.47 15.40 0.35
CA ASN A 147 -4.50 13.97 0.10
C ASN A 147 -3.60 13.56 -1.08
N TYR A 148 -2.57 14.36 -1.42
CA TYR A 148 -1.79 14.13 -2.64
C TYR A 148 -1.13 12.75 -2.68
N ALA A 149 -0.71 12.19 -1.54
CA ALA A 149 -0.14 10.85 -1.46
C ALA A 149 -1.10 9.73 -1.89
N ALA A 150 -2.41 9.99 -1.93
CA ALA A 150 -3.42 9.05 -2.39
C ALA A 150 -3.46 8.89 -3.93
N TRP A 151 -2.63 9.62 -4.70
CA TRP A 151 -2.45 9.42 -6.16
C TRP A 151 -2.21 7.94 -6.53
N PHE A 152 -1.60 7.19 -5.61
CA PHE A 152 -1.33 5.76 -5.77
C PHE A 152 -2.59 4.92 -5.94
N VAL A 153 -3.71 5.30 -5.32
CA VAL A 153 -4.94 4.47 -5.30
C VAL A 153 -5.56 4.32 -6.70
N PRO A 154 -5.81 5.40 -7.47
CA PRO A 154 -6.22 5.29 -8.87
C PRO A 154 -5.22 4.51 -9.73
N VAL A 155 -3.91 4.71 -9.53
CA VAL A 155 -2.87 4.00 -10.29
C VAL A 155 -2.90 2.50 -10.03
N LEU A 156 -3.04 2.09 -8.77
CA LEU A 156 -3.20 0.68 -8.39
C LEU A 156 -4.45 0.06 -9.04
N PHE A 157 -5.57 0.79 -9.04
CA PHE A 157 -6.79 0.32 -9.69
C PHE A 157 -6.57 0.07 -11.20
N ILE A 158 -5.94 1.01 -11.90
CA ILE A 158 -5.64 0.85 -13.34
C ILE A 158 -4.67 -0.31 -13.58
N VAL A 159 -3.66 -0.48 -12.73
CA VAL A 159 -2.74 -1.63 -12.80
C VAL A 159 -3.48 -2.97 -12.64
N GLU A 160 -4.44 -3.06 -11.71
CA GLU A 160 -5.25 -4.27 -11.54
C GLU A 160 -6.15 -4.56 -12.74
N VAL A 161 -6.76 -3.52 -13.33
CA VAL A 161 -7.54 -3.63 -14.57
C VAL A 161 -6.64 -4.10 -15.71
N MET A 162 -5.47 -3.49 -15.86
CA MET A 162 -4.52 -3.83 -16.91
C MET A 162 -4.03 -5.27 -16.77
N ASN A 163 -3.76 -5.74 -15.54
CA ASN A 163 -3.45 -7.13 -15.27
C ASN A 163 -4.58 -8.08 -15.68
N LEU A 164 -5.82 -7.78 -15.28
CA LEU A 164 -6.96 -8.61 -15.65
C LEU A 164 -7.13 -8.68 -17.17
N CYS A 165 -7.10 -7.54 -17.87
CA CYS A 165 -7.21 -7.48 -19.33
C CYS A 165 -6.08 -8.26 -20.02
N MET A 166 -4.83 -8.10 -19.55
CA MET A 166 -3.68 -8.84 -20.07
C MET A 166 -3.87 -10.34 -19.88
N ARG A 167 -4.29 -10.80 -18.69
CA ARG A 167 -4.47 -12.23 -18.40
C ARG A 167 -5.61 -12.86 -19.22
N LEU A 168 -6.71 -12.14 -19.40
CA LEU A 168 -7.79 -12.57 -20.30
C LEU A 168 -7.31 -12.68 -21.76
N LEU A 169 -6.49 -11.74 -22.24
CA LEU A 169 -5.93 -11.77 -23.59
C LEU A 169 -4.95 -12.93 -23.76
N LEU A 170 -4.00 -13.08 -22.84
CA LEU A 170 -3.00 -14.15 -22.87
C LEU A 170 -3.63 -15.54 -22.71
N GLY A 171 -4.69 -15.65 -21.91
CA GLY A 171 -5.49 -16.87 -21.80
C GLY A 171 -6.12 -17.29 -23.13
N ARG A 172 -6.60 -16.32 -23.94
CA ARG A 172 -7.09 -16.59 -25.30
C ARG A 172 -5.97 -17.00 -26.25
N LEU A 173 -4.78 -16.43 -26.10
CA LEU A 173 -3.60 -16.76 -26.90
C LEU A 173 -2.88 -18.03 -26.42
N ARG A 174 -3.31 -18.63 -25.31
CA ARG A 174 -2.67 -19.78 -24.63
C ARG A 174 -1.23 -19.52 -24.18
N ILE A 175 -0.86 -18.26 -23.94
CA ILE A 175 0.48 -17.85 -23.46
C ILE A 175 0.40 -17.51 -21.97
N ASN A 176 0.31 -18.53 -21.11
CA ASN A 176 0.14 -18.35 -19.65
C ASN A 176 1.45 -18.53 -18.86
N SER A 177 2.59 -18.17 -19.46
CA SER A 177 3.89 -18.29 -18.80
C SER A 177 4.18 -17.06 -17.94
N GLU A 178 4.21 -17.24 -16.62
CA GLU A 178 4.54 -16.16 -15.66
C GLU A 178 5.93 -15.57 -15.90
N TRP A 179 6.88 -16.36 -16.43
CA TRP A 179 8.19 -15.85 -16.82
C TRP A 179 8.11 -14.88 -18.01
N LEU A 180 7.35 -15.24 -19.05
CA LEU A 180 7.18 -14.37 -20.22
C LEU A 180 6.45 -13.07 -19.86
N ILE A 181 5.44 -13.17 -18.99
CA ILE A 181 4.71 -12.00 -18.47
C ILE A 181 5.66 -11.08 -17.70
N LEU A 182 6.47 -11.63 -16.78
CA LEU A 182 7.40 -10.83 -16.01
C LEU A 182 8.46 -10.17 -16.90
N VAL A 183 9.08 -10.92 -17.81
CA VAL A 183 10.10 -10.38 -18.74
C VAL A 183 9.51 -9.32 -19.65
N GLY A 184 8.33 -9.57 -20.23
CA GLY A 184 7.66 -8.63 -21.13
C GLY A 184 7.27 -7.33 -20.42
N THR A 185 6.69 -7.43 -19.22
CA THR A 185 6.34 -6.24 -18.43
C THR A 185 7.59 -5.49 -17.98
N LEU A 186 8.63 -6.18 -17.50
CA LEU A 186 9.89 -5.57 -17.11
C LEU A 186 10.56 -4.83 -18.28
N ALA A 187 10.55 -5.40 -19.49
CA ALA A 187 11.05 -4.73 -20.69
C ALA A 187 10.29 -3.42 -20.98
N VAL A 188 8.95 -3.44 -20.89
CA VAL A 188 8.13 -2.22 -21.03
C VAL A 188 8.47 -1.19 -19.96
N GLY A 189 8.61 -1.62 -18.70
CA GLY A 189 9.02 -0.75 -17.61
C GLY A 189 10.39 -0.10 -17.82
N MET A 190 11.38 -0.88 -18.25
CA MET A 190 12.73 -0.40 -18.59
C MET A 190 12.70 0.61 -19.75
N LEU A 191 11.88 0.39 -20.77
CA LEU A 191 11.68 1.35 -21.86
C LEU A 191 11.09 2.68 -21.36
N VAL A 192 10.14 2.62 -20.42
CA VAL A 192 9.59 3.84 -19.81
C VAL A 192 10.67 4.61 -19.04
N VAL A 193 11.52 3.92 -18.28
CA VAL A 193 12.65 4.57 -17.59
C VAL A 193 13.60 5.21 -18.60
N GLN A 194 13.90 4.51 -19.70
CA GLN A 194 14.74 5.06 -20.77
C GLN A 194 14.12 6.32 -21.38
N PHE A 195 12.83 6.30 -21.71
CA PHE A 195 12.13 7.49 -22.22
C PHE A 195 12.06 8.62 -21.21
N ALA A 196 12.00 8.32 -19.91
CA ALA A 196 12.05 9.33 -18.86
C ALA A 196 13.43 9.99 -18.76
N ILE A 197 14.51 9.20 -18.85
CA ILE A 197 15.89 9.72 -18.92
C ILE A 197 16.08 10.64 -20.13
N GLU A 198 15.49 10.28 -21.26
CA GLU A 198 15.51 11.08 -22.50
C GLU A 198 14.57 12.31 -22.45
N GLY A 199 13.87 12.56 -21.34
CA GLY A 199 12.96 13.69 -21.19
C GLY A 199 11.66 13.57 -21.99
N ARG A 200 11.33 12.39 -22.54
CA ARG A 200 10.14 12.14 -23.36
C ARG A 200 8.87 11.92 -22.54
N VAL A 201 9.01 11.62 -21.24
CA VAL A 201 7.90 11.42 -20.30
C VAL A 201 7.57 12.75 -19.61
N TRP A 202 6.82 13.62 -20.29
CA TRP A 202 6.42 14.94 -19.79
C TRP A 202 4.91 15.20 -19.94
N GLY A 203 4.39 16.19 -19.21
CA GLY A 203 2.96 16.52 -19.22
C GLY A 203 2.07 15.30 -18.95
N LEU A 204 1.10 15.06 -19.82
CA LEU A 204 0.15 13.94 -19.72
C LEU A 204 0.81 12.56 -19.87
N TYR A 205 2.03 12.46 -20.43
CA TYR A 205 2.75 11.20 -20.56
C TYR A 205 3.27 10.66 -19.22
N LYS A 206 3.34 11.50 -18.17
CA LYS A 206 3.68 11.05 -16.81
C LYS A 206 2.68 10.02 -16.28
N THR A 207 1.42 10.13 -16.65
CA THR A 207 0.34 9.23 -16.23
C THR A 207 0.52 7.79 -16.75
N PRO A 208 0.60 7.54 -18.07
CA PRO A 208 0.91 6.21 -18.56
C PRO A 208 2.33 5.79 -18.15
N GLY A 209 3.28 6.71 -18.07
CA GLY A 209 4.64 6.45 -17.60
C GLY A 209 4.66 5.79 -16.21
N ARG A 210 4.03 6.39 -15.19
CA ARG A 210 4.03 5.83 -13.83
C ARG A 210 3.29 4.50 -13.74
N ILE A 211 2.19 4.33 -14.49
CA ILE A 211 1.41 3.08 -14.53
C ILE A 211 2.29 1.96 -15.10
N LEU A 212 2.90 2.18 -16.25
CA LEU A 212 3.74 1.19 -16.94
C LEU A 212 5.05 0.93 -16.20
N PHE A 213 5.63 1.94 -15.54
CA PHE A 213 6.80 1.80 -14.68
C PHE A 213 6.52 0.89 -13.46
N LEU A 214 5.36 1.05 -12.83
CA LEU A 214 4.96 0.30 -11.63
C LEU A 214 4.36 -1.08 -11.92
N TYR A 215 3.87 -1.31 -13.13
CA TYR A 215 3.23 -2.56 -13.51
C TYR A 215 4.11 -3.82 -13.34
N PRO A 216 5.40 -3.82 -13.70
CA PRO A 216 6.30 -4.95 -13.44
C PRO A 216 6.39 -5.28 -11.95
N CYS A 217 6.34 -4.27 -11.07
CA CYS A 217 6.42 -4.48 -9.63
C CYS A 217 5.18 -5.23 -9.10
N PHE A 218 4.01 -4.99 -9.71
CA PHE A 218 2.81 -5.81 -9.45
C PHE A 218 3.03 -7.26 -9.94
N GLN A 219 3.56 -7.46 -11.14
CA GLN A 219 3.85 -8.82 -11.64
C GLN A 219 4.89 -9.54 -10.78
N MET A 220 5.90 -8.85 -10.24
CA MET A 220 6.88 -9.44 -9.33
C MET A 220 6.23 -10.06 -8.09
N GLY A 221 5.18 -9.44 -7.54
CA GLY A 221 4.44 -9.98 -6.40
C GLY A 221 3.74 -11.29 -6.70
N LEU A 222 3.06 -11.34 -7.83
CA LEU A 222 2.38 -12.54 -8.31
C LEU A 222 3.38 -13.64 -8.68
N PHE A 223 4.45 -13.27 -9.38
CA PHE A 223 5.54 -14.16 -9.75
C PHE A 223 6.22 -14.76 -8.52
N TYR A 224 6.51 -13.93 -7.51
CA TYR A 224 7.09 -14.38 -6.25
C TYR A 224 6.20 -15.46 -5.60
N LYS A 225 4.90 -15.20 -5.44
CA LYS A 225 3.95 -16.18 -4.88
C LYS A 225 3.92 -17.49 -5.65
N LYS A 226 3.88 -17.44 -6.99
CA LYS A 226 3.70 -18.64 -7.83
C LYS A 226 4.98 -19.42 -8.07
N LYS A 227 6.15 -18.77 -8.05
CA LYS A 227 7.41 -19.37 -8.54
C LYS A 227 8.57 -19.31 -7.55
N LEU A 228 8.66 -18.29 -6.69
CA LEU A 228 9.83 -18.09 -5.83
C LEU A 228 9.56 -18.45 -4.36
N GLU A 229 8.35 -18.24 -3.86
CA GLU A 229 8.03 -18.36 -2.43
C GLU A 229 8.33 -19.76 -1.87
N ALA A 230 8.01 -20.81 -2.62
CA ALA A 230 8.30 -22.20 -2.23
C ALA A 230 9.81 -22.50 -2.17
N GLY A 231 10.62 -21.78 -2.96
CA GLY A 231 12.08 -21.91 -2.98
C GLY A 231 12.80 -20.98 -2.02
N ASP A 232 12.08 -20.12 -1.29
CA ASP A 232 12.67 -19.11 -0.40
C ASP A 232 13.09 -19.69 0.98
N THR A 233 13.92 -20.74 0.93
CA THR A 233 14.32 -21.57 2.08
C THR A 233 15.71 -21.24 2.63
N LEU A 234 16.43 -20.31 2.00
CA LEU A 234 17.77 -19.89 2.42
C LEU A 234 17.75 -19.34 3.86
N GLY A 235 18.76 -19.73 4.65
CA GLY A 235 18.93 -19.24 6.02
C GLY A 235 19.10 -17.72 6.08
N ASN A 236 18.71 -17.09 7.19
CA ASN A 236 18.66 -15.63 7.30
C ASN A 236 20.02 -14.95 7.12
N VAL A 237 21.09 -15.51 7.70
CA VAL A 237 22.45 -14.94 7.61
C VAL A 237 22.96 -14.87 6.17
N PRO A 238 23.03 -15.98 5.40
CA PRO A 238 23.47 -15.90 4.01
C PRO A 238 22.52 -15.08 3.14
N TYR A 239 21.21 -15.09 3.42
CA TYR A 239 20.24 -14.24 2.71
C TYR A 239 20.57 -12.76 2.87
N PHE A 240 20.76 -12.28 4.11
CA PHE A 240 21.11 -10.90 4.35
C PHE A 240 22.50 -10.54 3.82
N ALA A 241 23.48 -11.45 3.88
CA ALA A 241 24.80 -11.21 3.29
C ALA A 241 24.71 -10.94 1.78
N VAL A 242 23.91 -11.72 1.05
CA VAL A 242 23.69 -11.49 -0.39
C VAL A 242 22.96 -10.16 -0.64
N VAL A 243 21.84 -9.93 0.05
CA VAL A 243 21.02 -8.73 -0.18
C VAL A 243 21.76 -7.45 0.20
N LEU A 244 22.44 -7.42 1.34
CA LEU A 244 23.26 -6.29 1.77
C LEU A 244 24.49 -6.12 0.88
N GLY A 245 25.14 -7.21 0.46
CA GLY A 245 26.27 -7.15 -0.48
C GLY A 245 25.88 -6.52 -1.81
N VAL A 246 24.74 -6.93 -2.39
CA VAL A 246 24.17 -6.30 -3.60
C VAL A 246 23.87 -4.82 -3.34
N GLN A 247 23.24 -4.49 -2.21
CA GLN A 247 22.87 -3.10 -1.92
C GLN A 247 24.09 -2.19 -1.72
N VAL A 248 25.13 -2.68 -1.04
CA VAL A 248 26.41 -1.96 -0.90
C VAL A 248 27.06 -1.75 -2.26
N LEU A 249 27.09 -2.77 -3.12
CA LEU A 249 27.64 -2.63 -4.47
C LEU A 249 26.88 -1.58 -5.29
N LEU A 250 25.54 -1.57 -5.21
CA LEU A 250 24.74 -0.53 -5.86
C LEU A 250 25.09 0.86 -5.33
N GLN A 251 25.23 1.02 -4.01
CA GLN A 251 25.57 2.32 -3.41
C GLN A 251 26.98 2.80 -3.81
N LEU A 252 27.93 1.89 -4.00
CA LEU A 252 29.29 2.22 -4.43
C LEU A 252 29.40 2.53 -5.93
N CYS A 253 28.56 1.89 -6.76
CA CYS A 253 28.65 1.98 -8.22
C CYS A 253 27.65 2.96 -8.85
N CYS A 254 26.65 3.44 -8.10
CA CYS A 254 25.58 4.31 -8.62
C CYS A 254 25.61 5.71 -8.00
N ASN A 255 25.17 6.71 -8.76
CA ASN A 255 25.07 8.10 -8.34
C ASN A 255 23.77 8.36 -7.56
N GLY A 256 23.57 7.63 -6.46
CA GLY A 256 22.36 7.65 -5.64
C GLY A 256 21.22 6.81 -6.24
N LEU A 257 20.37 6.24 -5.38
CA LEU A 257 19.35 5.25 -5.78
C LEU A 257 17.92 5.79 -5.76
N ALA A 258 17.70 7.00 -5.25
CA ALA A 258 16.38 7.59 -5.11
C ALA A 258 15.83 8.09 -6.45
N TYR A 259 14.55 7.79 -6.73
CA TYR A 259 13.82 8.28 -7.90
C TYR A 259 12.37 8.58 -7.53
N SER A 260 11.67 9.36 -8.36
CA SER A 260 10.25 9.65 -8.16
C SER A 260 9.36 8.74 -9.00
N SER A 261 8.60 7.87 -8.35
CA SER A 261 7.59 7.04 -9.02
C SER A 261 6.39 7.85 -9.51
N VAL A 262 6.02 8.92 -8.78
CA VAL A 262 4.86 9.76 -9.13
C VAL A 262 5.15 10.64 -10.34
N TRP A 263 6.37 11.20 -10.41
CA TRP A 263 6.78 12.09 -11.50
C TRP A 263 7.50 11.38 -12.64
N VAL A 264 7.92 10.13 -12.42
CA VAL A 264 8.71 9.32 -13.36
C VAL A 264 10.01 10.04 -13.71
N THR A 265 10.75 10.47 -12.68
CA THR A 265 11.99 11.26 -12.81
C THR A 265 13.05 10.79 -11.82
N GLY A 266 14.30 11.25 -11.99
CA GLY A 266 15.40 10.95 -11.06
C GLY A 266 16.11 9.62 -11.33
N PHE A 267 15.96 9.05 -12.53
CA PHE A 267 16.61 7.79 -12.90
C PHE A 267 18.07 8.00 -13.33
N ALA A 268 18.96 8.20 -12.36
CA ALA A 268 20.36 8.54 -12.63
C ALA A 268 21.22 7.39 -13.17
N ASN A 269 20.79 6.13 -12.98
CA ASN A 269 21.64 4.95 -13.20
C ASN A 269 21.12 4.01 -14.31
N GLY A 270 20.39 4.56 -15.27
CA GLY A 270 19.85 3.80 -16.40
C GLY A 270 18.60 2.98 -16.06
N PRO A 271 18.09 2.21 -17.04
CA PRO A 271 16.75 1.61 -16.98
C PRO A 271 16.64 0.37 -16.08
N VAL A 272 17.77 -0.30 -15.79
CA VAL A 272 17.78 -1.56 -15.02
C VAL A 272 17.80 -1.32 -13.52
N ILE A 273 18.61 -0.35 -13.07
CA ILE A 273 18.91 -0.12 -11.65
C ILE A 273 17.66 0.11 -10.79
N PRO A 274 16.64 0.88 -11.21
CA PRO A 274 15.42 1.06 -10.43
C PRO A 274 14.75 -0.27 -10.06
N TYR A 275 14.76 -1.25 -10.96
CA TYR A 275 14.15 -2.55 -10.69
C TYR A 275 15.02 -3.43 -9.79
N VAL A 276 16.35 -3.34 -9.92
CA VAL A 276 17.28 -4.03 -9.02
C VAL A 276 17.12 -3.50 -7.59
N THR A 277 17.02 -2.19 -7.41
CA THR A 277 16.81 -1.56 -6.08
C THR A 277 15.44 -1.89 -5.49
N VAL A 278 14.41 -2.01 -6.33
CA VAL A 278 13.09 -2.49 -5.91
C VAL A 278 13.19 -3.92 -5.38
N VAL A 279 13.83 -4.82 -6.13
CA VAL A 279 13.96 -6.23 -5.76
C VAL A 279 14.77 -6.40 -4.47
N SER A 280 15.92 -5.73 -4.34
CA SER A 280 16.75 -5.82 -3.12
C SER A 280 16.05 -5.24 -1.90
N GLY A 281 15.37 -4.09 -2.03
CA GLY A 281 14.59 -3.48 -0.96
C GLY A 281 13.41 -4.35 -0.51
N ILE A 282 12.64 -4.89 -1.45
CA ILE A 282 11.55 -5.83 -1.14
C ILE A 282 12.09 -7.08 -0.46
N ALA A 283 13.16 -7.68 -0.99
CA ALA A 283 13.79 -8.88 -0.43
C ALA A 283 14.20 -8.66 1.03
N PHE A 284 14.89 -7.55 1.32
CA PHE A 284 15.31 -7.19 2.68
C PHE A 284 14.10 -7.07 3.63
N TRP A 285 13.13 -6.23 3.29
CA TRP A 285 12.00 -5.93 4.18
C TRP A 285 11.01 -7.09 4.31
N LEU A 286 10.84 -7.90 3.25
CA LEU A 286 10.05 -9.12 3.31
C LEU A 286 10.70 -10.14 4.25
N ARG A 287 12.02 -10.33 4.17
CA ARG A 287 12.74 -11.24 5.07
C ARG A 287 12.67 -10.78 6.52
N VAL A 288 12.85 -9.48 6.79
CA VAL A 288 12.62 -8.89 8.13
C VAL A 288 11.19 -9.18 8.61
N SER A 289 10.19 -8.99 7.76
CA SER A 289 8.78 -9.22 8.11
C SER A 289 8.48 -10.69 8.41
N LYS A 290 9.09 -11.63 7.68
CA LYS A 290 8.99 -13.08 7.95
C LYS A 290 9.62 -13.46 9.28
N ILE A 291 10.72 -12.84 9.68
CA ILE A 291 11.37 -13.07 10.98
C ILE A 291 10.51 -12.52 12.12
N LEU A 292 9.85 -11.38 11.90
CA LEU A 292 8.98 -10.76 12.90
C LEU A 292 7.61 -11.43 13.05
N ALA A 293 7.14 -12.15 12.01
CA ALA A 293 5.80 -12.74 12.00
C ALA A 293 5.54 -13.74 13.14
N PRO A 294 6.40 -14.75 13.40
CA PRO A 294 6.21 -15.68 14.52
C PRO A 294 6.15 -15.00 15.89
N LEU A 295 6.89 -13.90 16.08
CA LEU A 295 6.91 -13.13 17.33
C LEU A 295 5.60 -12.38 17.57
N CYS A 296 4.92 -11.97 16.49
CA CYS A 296 3.62 -11.33 16.57
C CYS A 296 2.49 -12.35 16.73
N GLU A 297 2.65 -13.55 16.18
CA GLU A 297 1.70 -14.66 16.32
C GLU A 297 1.74 -15.27 17.73
N SER A 298 2.92 -15.53 18.30
CA SER A 298 3.07 -16.05 19.67
C SER A 298 2.52 -15.09 20.72
N ARG A 299 2.79 -13.78 20.56
CA ARG A 299 2.21 -12.76 21.43
C ARG A 299 0.69 -12.70 21.33
N GLN A 300 0.13 -13.02 20.16
CA GLN A 300 -1.32 -13.05 19.97
C GLN A 300 -1.95 -14.30 20.61
N SER A 301 -1.29 -15.46 20.56
CA SER A 301 -1.75 -16.66 21.27
C SER A 301 -1.76 -16.45 22.79
N ASP A 302 -0.70 -15.87 23.35
CA ASP A 302 -0.58 -15.64 24.80
C ASP A 302 -1.60 -14.62 25.30
N VAL A 303 -1.79 -13.52 24.56
CA VAL A 303 -2.82 -12.52 24.87
C VAL A 303 -4.22 -13.09 24.68
N SER A 304 -4.44 -13.94 23.67
CA SER A 304 -5.75 -14.57 23.46
C SER A 304 -6.09 -15.60 24.53
N ALA A 305 -5.10 -16.32 25.06
CA ALA A 305 -5.26 -17.22 26.20
C ALA A 305 -5.58 -16.42 27.48
N ALA A 306 -4.82 -15.35 27.76
CA ALA A 306 -5.09 -14.46 28.89
C ALA A 306 -6.43 -13.68 28.76
N GLN A 307 -6.85 -13.35 27.53
CA GLN A 307 -8.14 -12.70 27.28
C GLN A 307 -9.30 -13.69 27.24
N ALA A 308 -9.12 -14.97 26.91
CA ALA A 308 -10.19 -15.96 26.96
C ALA A 308 -10.78 -16.07 28.38
N ASP A 309 -9.94 -15.89 29.41
CA ASP A 309 -10.36 -15.82 30.81
C ASP A 309 -11.14 -14.51 31.13
N ALA A 310 -10.83 -13.40 30.45
CA ALA A 310 -11.48 -12.10 30.63
C ALA A 310 -12.72 -11.87 29.70
N LYS A 311 -12.88 -12.66 28.63
CA LYS A 311 -13.88 -12.46 27.57
C LYS A 311 -15.28 -12.94 27.94
N ARG A 312 -15.50 -13.44 29.16
CA ARG A 312 -16.85 -13.68 29.68
C ARG A 312 -17.66 -12.41 29.93
N GLN A 313 -17.07 -11.20 29.88
CA GLN A 313 -17.79 -9.97 30.26
C GLN A 313 -17.72 -8.77 29.30
N SER A 314 -16.94 -8.76 28.22
CA SER A 314 -17.06 -7.68 27.24
C SER A 314 -16.63 -8.11 25.84
N GLY A 315 -17.45 -7.77 24.84
CA GLY A 315 -17.24 -8.10 23.42
C GLY A 315 -16.11 -7.31 22.76
N SER A 316 -14.91 -7.36 23.33
CA SER A 316 -13.69 -6.79 22.76
C SER A 316 -13.03 -7.79 21.79
N GLU A 317 -12.67 -7.27 20.62
CA GLU A 317 -11.92 -8.03 19.60
C GLU A 317 -10.45 -8.16 20.02
N PRO A 318 -9.77 -9.25 19.63
CA PRO A 318 -8.36 -9.42 19.93
C PRO A 318 -7.57 -8.33 19.18
N ALA A 319 -6.99 -7.41 19.94
CA ALA A 319 -6.06 -6.42 19.42
C ALA A 319 -4.80 -7.14 18.95
N GLY A 320 -4.71 -7.44 17.65
CA GLY A 320 -3.40 -7.66 17.05
C GLY A 320 -2.52 -6.46 17.38
N GLY A 321 -1.25 -6.69 17.76
CA GLY A 321 -0.33 -5.62 18.15
C GLY A 321 -0.30 -4.46 17.14
N PHE A 322 0.14 -3.28 17.57
CA PHE A 322 0.11 -2.03 16.77
C PHE A 322 0.49 -2.22 15.29
N LEU A 323 1.56 -2.95 14.99
CA LEU A 323 2.01 -3.24 13.63
C LEU A 323 0.96 -3.98 12.79
N LEU A 324 0.24 -4.96 13.36
CA LEU A 324 -0.81 -5.69 12.64
C LEU A 324 -2.04 -4.82 12.41
N TYR A 325 -2.39 -3.97 13.39
CA TYR A 325 -3.48 -3.02 13.21
C TYR A 325 -3.14 -1.99 12.12
N LEU A 326 -1.91 -1.46 12.12
CA LEU A 326 -1.41 -0.56 11.08
C LEU A 326 -1.42 -1.24 9.70
N GLY A 327 -0.90 -2.45 9.59
CA GLY A 327 -0.87 -3.23 8.34
C GLY A 327 -2.25 -3.51 7.74
N ARG A 328 -3.29 -3.64 8.59
CA ARG A 328 -4.68 -3.82 8.15
C ARG A 328 -5.35 -2.52 7.68
N ASN A 329 -4.82 -1.37 8.11
CA ASN A 329 -5.44 -0.06 7.94
C ASN A 329 -4.52 0.93 7.20
N THR A 330 -3.61 0.43 6.36
CA THR A 330 -2.67 1.24 5.57
C THR A 330 -3.39 2.27 4.68
N TYR A 331 -4.59 1.94 4.18
CA TYR A 331 -5.39 2.85 3.38
C TYR A 331 -5.73 4.15 4.13
N ALA A 332 -6.12 4.06 5.41
CA ALA A 332 -6.46 5.24 6.21
C ALA A 332 -5.24 6.15 6.35
N VAL A 333 -4.08 5.58 6.69
CA VAL A 333 -2.83 6.34 6.80
C VAL A 333 -2.44 6.95 5.46
N MET A 334 -2.47 6.18 4.37
CA MET A 334 -2.18 6.67 3.01
C MET A 334 -3.06 7.87 2.63
N MET A 335 -4.34 7.85 3.01
CA MET A 335 -5.29 8.90 2.66
C MET A 335 -5.13 10.17 3.51
N HIS A 336 -4.73 10.04 4.78
CA HIS A 336 -4.91 11.11 5.77
C HIS A 336 -3.62 11.66 6.39
N HIS A 337 -2.45 11.07 6.16
CA HIS A 337 -1.23 11.50 6.86
C HIS A 337 -0.79 12.93 6.53
N VAL A 338 -0.96 13.39 5.27
CA VAL A 338 -0.64 14.78 4.90
C VAL A 338 -1.55 15.76 5.64
N MET A 339 -2.85 15.44 5.77
CA MET A 339 -3.77 16.23 6.60
C MET A 339 -3.37 16.20 8.08
N ALA A 340 -2.92 15.05 8.59
CA ALA A 340 -2.42 14.96 9.96
C ALA A 340 -1.18 15.84 10.17
N PHE A 341 -0.26 15.91 9.21
CA PHE A 341 0.85 16.87 9.25
C PHE A 341 0.34 18.30 9.25
N MET A 342 -0.67 18.61 8.44
CA MET A 342 -1.29 19.93 8.40
C MET A 342 -1.88 20.33 9.76
N LEU A 343 -2.53 19.40 10.47
CA LEU A 343 -3.02 19.66 11.84
C LEU A 343 -1.88 19.98 12.82
N VAL A 344 -0.77 19.25 12.75
CA VAL A 344 0.42 19.57 13.56
C VAL A 344 0.92 20.98 13.24
N LYS A 345 1.02 21.34 11.96
CA LYS A 345 1.42 22.69 11.52
C LYS A 345 0.45 23.76 12.04
N MET A 346 -0.86 23.51 12.02
CA MET A 346 -1.87 24.44 12.54
C MET A 346 -1.73 24.67 14.05
N VAL A 347 -1.46 23.63 14.84
CA VAL A 347 -1.21 23.77 16.29
C VAL A 347 0.06 24.58 16.56
N LEU A 348 1.12 24.35 15.79
CA LEU A 348 2.37 25.10 15.89
C LEU A 348 2.20 26.55 15.48
N ALA A 349 1.51 26.82 14.37
CA ALA A 349 1.17 28.18 13.94
C ALA A 349 0.33 28.91 15.01
N GLY A 350 -0.65 28.23 15.61
CA GLY A 350 -1.44 28.79 16.71
C GLY A 350 -0.57 29.14 17.93
N THR A 351 0.38 28.27 18.27
CA THR A 351 1.31 28.53 19.38
C THR A 351 2.25 29.69 19.06
N ALA A 352 2.80 29.74 17.84
CA ALA A 352 3.65 30.82 17.36
C ALA A 352 2.94 32.17 17.44
N ALA A 353 1.67 32.23 17.01
CA ALA A 353 0.89 33.46 16.99
C ALA A 353 0.55 34.04 18.38
N HIS A 354 0.48 33.20 19.42
CA HIS A 354 -0.03 33.63 20.74
C HIS A 354 1.02 33.64 21.86
N THR A 355 2.11 32.89 21.75
CA THR A 355 3.04 32.67 22.88
C THR A 355 4.43 33.26 22.68
N GLY A 356 4.77 33.69 21.46
CA GLY A 356 6.14 34.13 21.10
C GLY A 356 7.21 33.04 21.18
N TYR A 357 6.87 31.82 21.61
CA TYR A 357 7.82 30.73 21.85
C TYR A 357 8.40 30.12 20.56
N LEU A 358 7.69 30.28 19.44
CA LEU A 358 8.06 29.78 18.11
C LEU A 358 8.22 30.96 17.14
N ALA A 359 9.07 31.93 17.51
CA ALA A 359 9.22 33.20 16.79
C ALA A 359 9.77 33.05 15.36
N ASP A 360 10.49 31.96 15.09
CA ASP A 360 11.04 31.58 13.79
C ASP A 360 10.06 30.81 12.89
N PHE A 361 8.79 30.69 13.29
CA PHE A 361 7.76 30.08 12.46
C PHE A 361 7.44 30.94 11.22
N ASP A 362 7.69 30.39 10.04
CA ASP A 362 7.41 31.04 8.77
C ASP A 362 5.93 30.90 8.36
N PHE A 363 5.14 31.93 8.64
CA PHE A 363 3.73 31.99 8.25
C PHE A 363 3.52 32.05 6.73
N ALA A 364 4.43 32.67 5.97
CA ALA A 364 4.29 32.77 4.52
C ALA A 364 4.39 31.38 3.89
N ARG A 365 5.40 30.60 4.29
CA ARG A 365 5.53 29.20 3.87
C ARG A 365 4.40 28.33 4.38
N PHE A 366 3.94 28.52 5.62
CA PHE A 366 2.77 27.80 6.13
C PHE A 366 1.52 27.94 5.25
N TYR A 367 1.26 29.14 4.71
CA TYR A 367 0.10 29.37 3.84
C TYR A 367 0.31 28.98 2.37
N ALA A 368 1.55 28.83 1.90
CA ALA A 368 1.88 28.66 0.48
C ALA A 368 2.58 27.34 0.12
N ASP A 369 3.19 26.63 1.07
CA ASP A 369 4.04 25.46 0.83
C ASP A 369 3.62 24.27 1.72
N ILE A 370 3.13 23.19 1.08
CA ILE A 370 2.67 21.99 1.80
C ILE A 370 3.83 21.23 2.41
N ASP A 371 5.02 21.36 1.84
CA ASP A 371 6.23 20.68 2.28
C ASP A 371 7.00 21.50 3.32
N TYR A 372 6.41 22.61 3.81
CA TYR A 372 6.93 23.35 4.96
C TYR A 372 6.71 22.57 6.27
N TYR A 373 7.74 21.92 6.79
CA TYR A 373 7.73 21.27 8.11
C TYR A 373 8.51 22.12 9.10
N TYR A 374 7.82 22.64 10.12
CA TYR A 374 8.47 23.43 11.15
C TYR A 374 9.11 22.51 12.20
N LEU A 375 10.42 22.59 12.33
CA LEU A 375 11.19 21.85 13.32
C LEU A 375 11.39 22.73 14.55
N VAL A 376 10.76 22.37 15.67
CA VAL A 376 10.89 23.14 16.92
C VAL A 376 12.36 23.19 17.33
N LYS A 377 12.91 24.41 17.44
CA LYS A 377 14.34 24.67 17.72
C LYS A 377 15.30 24.06 16.68
N GLY A 378 14.84 23.85 15.44
CA GLY A 378 15.63 23.23 14.38
C GLY A 378 15.95 21.75 14.60
N SER A 379 15.29 21.08 15.55
CA SER A 379 15.60 19.70 15.89
C SER A 379 14.99 18.70 14.91
N GLU A 380 15.83 17.93 14.22
CA GLU A 380 15.39 16.81 13.36
C GLU A 380 14.58 15.77 14.12
N ALA A 381 14.84 15.58 15.42
CA ALA A 381 14.05 14.67 16.26
C ALA A 381 12.56 15.05 16.30
N PHE A 382 12.22 16.32 16.03
CA PHE A 382 10.83 16.77 15.95
C PHE A 382 10.05 16.14 14.78
N GLN A 383 10.73 15.62 13.75
CA GLN A 383 10.08 14.82 12.70
C GLN A 383 9.39 13.56 13.26
N MET A 384 9.80 13.05 14.43
CA MET A 384 9.03 11.99 15.11
C MET A 384 7.64 12.40 15.54
N VAL A 385 7.42 13.67 15.86
CA VAL A 385 6.07 14.18 16.16
C VAL A 385 5.20 14.14 14.91
N TYR A 386 5.73 14.59 13.78
CA TYR A 386 5.04 14.51 12.49
C TYR A 386 4.75 13.06 12.10
N LEU A 387 5.73 12.15 12.15
CA LEU A 387 5.50 10.72 11.87
C LEU A 387 4.44 10.12 12.80
N ALA A 388 4.55 10.34 14.11
CA ALA A 388 3.62 9.80 15.09
C ALA A 388 2.20 10.32 14.85
N ALA A 389 2.03 11.61 14.54
CA ALA A 389 0.73 12.17 14.20
C ALA A 389 0.22 11.66 12.84
N GLY A 390 1.10 11.59 11.84
CA GLY A 390 0.83 11.11 10.48
C GLY A 390 0.34 9.67 10.43
N VAL A 391 0.74 8.83 11.39
CA VAL A 391 0.27 7.45 11.52
C VAL A 391 -0.87 7.34 12.53
N GLY A 392 -0.71 7.96 13.69
CA GLY A 392 -1.62 7.84 14.82
C GLY A 392 -2.99 8.46 14.57
N LEU A 393 -3.06 9.70 14.06
CA LEU A 393 -4.35 10.37 13.84
C LEU A 393 -5.22 9.63 12.80
N PRO A 394 -4.68 9.18 11.64
CA PRO A 394 -5.48 8.38 10.71
C PRO A 394 -5.96 7.05 11.30
N LEU A 395 -5.16 6.37 12.11
CA LEU A 395 -5.57 5.14 12.78
C LEU A 395 -6.66 5.37 13.83
N LEU A 396 -6.58 6.48 14.58
CA LEU A 396 -7.64 6.87 15.52
C LEU A 396 -8.94 7.19 14.78
N LEU A 397 -8.85 7.91 13.65
CA LEU A 397 -10.00 8.17 12.77
C LEU A 397 -10.62 6.86 12.27
N GLN A 398 -9.80 5.93 11.77
CA GLN A 398 -10.25 4.61 11.32
C GLN A 398 -10.96 3.84 12.44
N ARG A 399 -10.36 3.81 13.65
CA ARG A 399 -10.96 3.16 14.81
C ARG A 399 -12.32 3.77 15.18
N GLY A 400 -12.43 5.10 15.12
CA GLY A 400 -13.69 5.81 15.33
C GLY A 400 -14.76 5.43 14.31
N GLN A 401 -14.39 5.35 13.03
CA GLN A 401 -15.29 4.89 11.96
C GLN A 401 -15.76 3.45 12.18
N ASP A 402 -14.87 2.54 12.56
CA ASP A 402 -15.22 1.14 12.82
C ASP A 402 -16.23 1.02 13.99
N ILE A 403 -16.03 1.79 15.07
CA ILE A 403 -16.95 1.82 16.22
C ILE A 403 -18.31 2.38 15.81
N LEU A 404 -18.33 3.47 15.04
CA LEU A 404 -19.56 4.08 14.57
C LEU A 404 -20.34 3.11 13.67
N LEU A 405 -19.68 2.49 12.69
CA LEU A 405 -20.31 1.54 11.77
C LEU A 405 -20.89 0.32 12.50
N ARG A 406 -20.18 -0.21 13.50
CA ARG A 406 -20.68 -1.29 14.36
C ARG A 406 -21.93 -0.85 15.13
N SER A 407 -21.93 0.36 15.66
CA SER A 407 -23.05 0.91 16.44
C SER A 407 -24.29 1.11 15.58
N VAL A 408 -24.12 1.64 14.36
CA VAL A 408 -25.21 1.79 13.37
C VAL A 408 -25.76 0.42 12.96
N ARG A 409 -24.88 -0.56 12.68
CA ARG A 409 -25.31 -1.91 12.29
C ARG A 409 -26.11 -2.60 13.40
N ARG A 410 -25.69 -2.49 14.67
CA ARG A 410 -26.44 -3.02 15.81
C ARG A 410 -27.84 -2.41 15.90
N ARG A 411 -27.96 -1.08 15.77
CA ARG A 411 -29.26 -0.38 15.79
C ARG A 411 -30.19 -0.80 14.65
N LEU A 412 -29.65 -1.02 13.45
CA LEU A 412 -30.44 -1.49 12.30
C LEU A 412 -30.92 -2.94 12.49
N GLN A 413 -30.12 -3.79 13.13
CA GLN A 413 -30.51 -5.18 13.44
C GLN A 413 -31.59 -5.23 14.52
N THR A 414 -31.47 -4.45 15.60
CA THR A 414 -32.51 -4.37 16.64
C THR A 414 -33.82 -3.80 16.10
N SER A 415 -33.76 -2.81 15.19
CA SER A 415 -34.96 -2.27 14.52
C SER A 415 -35.64 -3.25 13.57
N ARG A 416 -34.92 -4.23 13.02
CA ARG A 416 -35.52 -5.30 12.19
C ARG A 416 -36.12 -6.43 13.02
N SER A 417 -35.56 -6.70 14.21
CA SER A 417 -36.07 -7.73 15.12
C SER A 417 -37.32 -7.31 15.91
N GLY A 418 -37.58 -6.01 16.05
CA GLY A 418 -38.78 -5.47 16.75
C GLY A 418 -39.99 -5.21 15.85
N ARG A 419 -39.95 -5.61 14.57
CA ARG A 419 -41.10 -5.56 13.63
C ARG A 419 -41.58 -6.97 13.22
N GLY A 420 -41.16 -8.00 13.95
CA GLY A 420 -41.57 -9.39 13.75
C GLY A 420 -42.77 -9.75 14.61
#